data_AF-A0A7C5MEF9-F1
#
_entry.id   AF-A0A7C5MEF9-F1
#
_cell.length_a   1.000
_cell.length_b   1.000
_cell.length_c   1.000
_cell.angle_alpha   90.00
_cell.angle_beta   90.00
_cell.angle_gamma   90.00
#
_symmetry.space_group_name_H-M   'P 1'
#
loop_
_entity.id
_entity.type
_entity.pdbx_description
1 polymer ?
#
loop_
_entity_poly.entity_id
_entity_poly.type
_entity_poly.pdbx_seq_one_letter_code
_entity_poly.pdbx_strand_id
1 'polypeptide(L)'
;MDGKYMPVIISLILSLISITIIFLFTFGKSSFDKLSQIQINWLMIAILLHILSWVVWGLRISVMSGYVDRRYRVNLREGTSIALSNLFLAAITPSMVGGEPVRIGMLSKKGMGTGKSTALVLGERVFDGF
;
A
#
# COMPACT_ATOMS: atom_id res chain seq x y z
N MET A 1 -12.49 25.34 24.91
CA MET A 1 -11.66 24.48 24.03
C MET A 1 -10.59 25.36 23.44
N ASP A 2 -9.33 25.17 23.84
CA ASP A 2 -8.22 26.04 23.43
C ASP A 2 -8.13 26.14 21.90
N GLY A 3 -7.86 27.35 21.37
CA GLY A 3 -7.79 27.63 19.93
C GLY A 3 -6.78 26.78 19.15
N LYS A 4 -5.95 25.99 19.85
CA LYS A 4 -4.97 25.05 19.30
C LYS A 4 -5.60 23.90 18.49
N TYR A 5 -6.78 23.40 18.88
CA TYR A 5 -7.42 22.26 18.20
C TYR A 5 -8.49 22.65 17.18
N MET A 6 -8.88 23.93 17.16
CA MET A 6 -9.87 24.48 16.24
C MET A 6 -9.62 24.12 14.76
N PRO A 7 -8.40 24.24 14.19
CA PRO A 7 -8.17 23.89 12.79
C PRO A 7 -8.33 22.38 12.51
N VAL A 8 -7.93 21.52 13.44
CA VAL A 8 -8.09 20.07 13.30
C VAL A 8 -9.57 19.69 13.30
N ILE A 9 -10.35 20.26 14.21
CA ILE A 9 -11.80 20.02 14.30
C ILE A 9 -12.50 20.50 13.03
N ILE A 10 -12.18 21.70 12.53
CA ILE A 10 -12.73 22.22 11.28
C ILE A 10 -12.39 21.30 10.10
N SER A 11 -11.15 20.82 10.01
CA SER A 11 -10.74 19.90 8.93
C SER A 11 -11.46 18.55 8.98
N LEU A 12 -11.72 18.02 10.18
CA LEU A 12 -12.48 16.78 10.37
C LEU A 12 -13.94 16.95 9.99
N ILE A 13 -14.57 18.06 10.39
CA ILE A 13 -15.95 18.38 10.02
C ILE A 13 -16.08 18.55 8.51
N LEU A 14 -15.17 19.30 7.89
CA LEU A 14 -15.16 19.49 6.44
C LEU A 14 -14.97 18.16 5.68
N SER A 15 -14.05 17.31 6.15
CA SER A 15 -13.84 15.96 5.60
C SER A 15 -15.12 15.11 5.72
N LEU A 16 -15.75 15.10 6.90
CA LEU A 16 -16.97 14.34 7.14
C LEU A 16 -18.13 14.82 6.26
N ILE A 17 -18.31 16.13 6.13
CA ILE A 17 -19.33 16.74 5.25
C ILE A 17 -19.05 16.35 3.79
N SER A 18 -17.80 16.48 3.34
CA SER A 18 -17.42 16.15 1.96
C SER A 18 -17.68 14.68 1.64
N ILE A 19 -17.27 13.76 2.52
CA ILE A 19 -17.55 12.33 2.38
C ILE A 19 -19.05 12.06 2.34
N THR A 20 -19.83 12.70 3.22
CA THR A 20 -21.29 12.53 3.29
C THR A 20 -21.96 12.99 2.00
N ILE A 21 -21.59 14.17 1.48
CA ILE A 21 -22.12 14.71 0.23
C ILE A 21 -21.78 13.75 -0.92
N ILE A 22 -20.51 13.38 -1.07
CA ILE A 22 -20.07 12.44 -2.13
C ILE A 22 -20.86 11.13 -2.03
N PHE A 23 -21.02 10.59 -0.82
CA PHE A 23 -21.73 9.35 -0.59
C PHE A 23 -23.20 9.43 -1.03
N LEU A 24 -23.92 10.48 -0.60
CA LEU A 24 -25.32 10.68 -0.95
C LEU A 24 -25.54 10.91 -2.45
N PHE A 25 -24.61 11.58 -3.14
CA PHE A 25 -24.70 11.82 -4.58
C PHE A 25 -24.22 10.63 -5.43
N THR A 26 -23.34 9.76 -4.91
CA THR A 26 -22.74 8.64 -5.66
C THR A 26 -23.50 7.32 -5.45
N PHE A 27 -24.05 7.09 -4.26
CA PHE A 27 -24.72 5.83 -3.91
C PHE A 27 -26.23 5.97 -3.91
N GLY A 28 -26.87 5.48 -4.97
CA GLY A 28 -28.33 5.31 -5.05
C GLY A 28 -28.75 3.85 -4.91
N LYS A 29 -30.07 3.58 -4.84
CA LYS A 29 -30.63 2.20 -4.84
C LYS A 29 -30.11 1.35 -6.00
N SER A 30 -29.91 1.97 -7.17
CA SER A 30 -29.36 1.32 -8.37
C SER A 30 -27.91 0.82 -8.23
N SER A 31 -27.14 1.33 -7.26
CA SER A 31 -25.78 0.84 -7.00
C SER A 31 -25.77 -0.54 -6.33
N PHE A 32 -26.77 -0.84 -5.50
CA PHE A 32 -26.92 -2.16 -4.87
C PHE A 32 -27.42 -3.22 -5.87
N ASP A 33 -28.30 -2.83 -6.81
CA ASP A 33 -28.75 -3.70 -7.89
C ASP A 33 -27.61 -4.10 -8.83
N LYS A 34 -26.62 -3.22 -9.03
CA LYS A 34 -25.40 -3.55 -9.80
C LYS A 34 -24.48 -4.51 -9.05
N LEU A 35 -24.42 -4.41 -7.73
CA LEU A 35 -23.62 -5.31 -6.89
C LEU A 35 -24.17 -6.75 -6.94
N SER A 36 -25.50 -6.91 -6.99
CA SER A 36 -26.14 -8.24 -7.08
C SER A 36 -25.95 -8.91 -8.44
N GLN A 37 -25.60 -8.16 -9.48
CA GLN A 37 -25.28 -8.67 -10.80
C GLN A 37 -23.81 -9.10 -10.96
N ILE A 38 -22.97 -8.90 -9.93
CA ILE A 38 -21.56 -9.32 -9.98
C ILE A 38 -21.50 -10.85 -10.03
N GLN A 39 -20.95 -11.36 -11.12
CA GLN A 39 -20.68 -12.78 -11.29
C GLN A 39 -19.56 -13.22 -10.34
N ILE A 40 -19.87 -14.12 -9.41
CA ILE A 40 -18.93 -14.59 -8.37
C ILE A 40 -17.65 -15.19 -8.95
N ASN A 41 -17.72 -15.82 -10.12
CA ASN A 41 -16.57 -16.42 -10.80
C ASN A 41 -15.50 -15.37 -11.14
N TRP A 42 -15.91 -14.21 -11.65
CA TRP A 42 -15.00 -13.12 -11.97
C TRP A 42 -14.43 -12.46 -10.72
N LEU A 43 -15.23 -12.36 -9.65
CA LEU A 43 -14.75 -11.86 -8.36
C LEU A 43 -13.65 -12.77 -7.80
N MET A 44 -13.83 -14.09 -7.85
CA MET A 44 -12.82 -15.05 -7.40
C MET A 44 -11.53 -14.96 -8.21
N ILE A 45 -11.62 -14.83 -9.54
CA ILE A 45 -10.46 -14.62 -10.41
C ILE A 45 -9.73 -13.32 -10.05
N ALA A 46 -10.48 -12.23 -9.84
CA ALA A 46 -9.89 -10.94 -9.46
C ALA A 46 -9.14 -11.02 -8.12
N ILE A 47 -9.74 -11.68 -7.11
CA ILE A 47 -9.09 -11.89 -5.80
C ILE A 47 -7.82 -12.72 -5.97
N LEU A 48 -7.86 -13.80 -6.76
CA LEU A 48 -6.71 -14.66 -7.01
C LEU A 48 -5.57 -13.89 -7.69
N LEU A 49 -5.87 -13.13 -8.75
CA LEU A 49 -4.89 -12.28 -9.43
C LEU A 49 -4.32 -11.22 -8.49
N HIS A 50 -5.14 -10.66 -7.61
CA HIS A 50 -4.70 -9.67 -6.64
C HIS A 50 -3.71 -10.28 -5.63
N ILE A 51 -4.01 -11.46 -5.08
CA ILE A 51 -3.08 -12.18 -4.19
C ILE A 51 -1.79 -12.54 -4.93
N LEU A 52 -1.88 -13.01 -6.17
CA LEU A 52 -0.73 -13.34 -7.00
C LEU A 52 0.16 -12.11 -7.22
N SER A 53 -0.43 -10.93 -7.40
CA SER A 53 0.30 -9.67 -7.56
C SER A 53 1.21 -9.36 -6.37
N TRP A 54 0.78 -9.67 -5.14
CA TRP A 54 1.61 -9.50 -3.94
C TRP A 54 2.82 -10.43 -3.94
N VAL A 55 2.65 -11.67 -4.41
CA VAL A 55 3.74 -12.64 -4.54
C VAL A 55 4.74 -12.20 -5.61
N VAL A 56 4.25 -11.73 -6.75
CA VAL A 56 5.10 -11.18 -7.83
C VAL A 56 5.90 -9.97 -7.32
N TRP A 57 5.28 -9.09 -6.53
CA TRP A 57 5.99 -7.99 -5.91
C TRP A 57 7.05 -8.49 -4.90
N GLY A 58 6.71 -9.48 -4.08
CA GLY A 58 7.67 -10.11 -3.18
C GLY A 58 8.87 -10.72 -3.91
N LEU A 59 8.63 -11.35 -5.07
CA LEU A 59 9.69 -11.86 -5.94
C LEU A 59 10.56 -10.72 -6.47
N ARG A 60 9.97 -9.61 -6.89
CA ARG A 60 10.73 -8.43 -7.33
C ARG A 60 11.69 -7.93 -6.25
N ILE A 61 11.22 -7.80 -5.01
CA ILE A 61 12.05 -7.41 -3.86
C ILE A 61 13.19 -8.41 -3.66
N SER A 62 12.87 -9.70 -3.71
CA SER A 62 13.85 -10.78 -3.56
C SER A 62 14.96 -10.68 -4.62
N VAL A 63 14.59 -10.55 -5.89
CA VAL A 63 15.51 -10.41 -7.01
C VAL A 63 16.37 -9.15 -6.90
N MET A 64 15.74 -7.99 -6.67
CA MET A 64 16.45 -6.71 -6.55
C MET A 64 17.39 -6.66 -5.35
N SER A 65 17.02 -7.30 -4.23
CA SER A 65 17.89 -7.38 -3.06
C SER A 65 19.23 -8.03 -3.37
N GLY A 66 19.24 -9.10 -4.17
CA GLY A 66 20.45 -9.79 -4.58
C GLY A 66 21.34 -9.00 -5.53
N TYR A 67 20.76 -8.05 -6.29
CA TYR A 67 21.51 -7.13 -7.15
C TYR A 67 22.12 -5.96 -6.37
N VAL A 68 21.38 -5.42 -5.40
CA VAL A 68 21.83 -4.29 -4.57
C VAL A 68 22.89 -4.73 -3.54
N ASP A 69 22.71 -5.91 -2.93
CA ASP A 69 23.69 -6.46 -2.00
C ASP A 69 23.90 -7.96 -2.21
N ARG A 70 25.10 -8.32 -2.68
CA ARG A 70 25.45 -9.72 -2.94
C ARG A 70 25.54 -10.56 -1.65
N ARG A 71 25.74 -9.92 -0.49
CA ARG A 71 25.87 -10.60 0.82
C ARG A 71 24.52 -10.79 1.51
N TYR A 72 23.48 -10.07 1.08
CA TYR A 72 22.19 -10.07 1.74
C TYR A 72 21.08 -10.32 0.72
N ARG A 73 20.46 -11.50 0.80
CA ARG A 73 19.39 -11.94 -0.11
C ARG A 73 18.10 -12.12 0.66
N VAL A 74 17.10 -11.34 0.29
CA VAL A 74 15.72 -11.50 0.76
C VAL A 74 15.14 -12.70 0.02
N ASN A 75 14.60 -13.70 0.72
CA ASN A 75 13.89 -14.79 0.05
C ASN A 75 12.45 -14.38 -0.33
N LEU A 76 11.77 -15.17 -1.16
CA LEU A 76 10.42 -14.83 -1.64
C LEU A 76 9.43 -14.56 -0.49
N ARG A 77 9.42 -15.40 0.54
CA ARG A 77 8.51 -15.25 1.69
C ARG A 77 8.75 -13.93 2.42
N GLU A 78 10.02 -13.58 2.63
CA GLU A 78 10.40 -12.32 3.24
C GLU A 78 10.05 -11.13 2.35
N GLY A 79 10.29 -11.23 1.05
CA GLY A 79 9.93 -10.21 0.07
C GLY A 79 8.42 -9.94 0.09
N THR A 80 7.60 -10.99 0.02
CA THR A 80 6.14 -10.88 0.11
C THR A 80 5.70 -10.30 1.46
N SER A 81 6.34 -10.70 2.56
CA SER A 81 6.07 -10.09 3.88
C SER A 81 6.39 -8.60 3.90
N ILE A 82 7.49 -8.16 3.30
CA ILE A 82 7.86 -6.74 3.20
C ILE A 82 6.85 -5.98 2.33
N ALA A 83 6.40 -6.56 1.21
CA ALA A 83 5.37 -5.97 0.35
C ALA A 83 4.02 -5.82 1.08
N LEU A 84 3.59 -6.84 1.83
CA LEU A 84 2.36 -6.77 2.62
C LEU A 84 2.46 -5.76 3.77
N SER A 85 3.60 -5.70 4.47
CA SER A 85 3.83 -4.69 5.52
C SER A 85 3.83 -3.26 4.95
N ASN A 86 4.37 -3.07 3.75
CA ASN A 86 4.24 -1.81 3.03
C ASN A 86 2.79 -1.44 2.77
N LEU A 87 2.03 -2.36 2.17
CA LEU A 87 0.62 -2.14 1.83
C LEU A 87 -0.21 -1.82 3.07
N PHE A 88 0.02 -2.54 4.16
CA PHE A 88 -0.67 -2.31 5.42
C PHE A 88 -0.40 -0.90 5.97
N LEU A 89 0.87 -0.47 6.06
CA LEU A 89 1.16 0.88 6.54
C LEU A 89 0.71 1.97 5.57
N ALA A 90 0.84 1.74 4.26
CA ALA A 90 0.33 2.65 3.24
C ALA A 90 -1.19 2.83 3.36
N ALA A 91 -1.94 1.75 3.62
CA ALA A 91 -3.40 1.79 3.73
C ALA A 91 -3.89 2.58 4.95
N ILE A 92 -3.12 2.64 6.04
CA ILE A 92 -3.52 3.34 7.27
C ILE A 92 -2.91 4.75 7.40
N THR A 93 -2.05 5.16 6.46
CA THR A 93 -1.39 6.48 6.50
C THR A 93 -1.89 7.42 5.40
N PRO A 94 -2.04 8.72 5.69
CA PRO A 94 -2.35 9.70 4.66
C PRO A 94 -1.34 9.65 3.51
N SER A 95 -1.82 9.80 2.28
CA SER A 95 -1.00 9.80 1.06
C SER A 95 -0.20 8.52 0.82
N MET A 96 -0.53 7.40 1.49
CA MET A 96 0.20 6.13 1.40
C MET A 96 1.68 6.20 1.80
N VAL A 97 2.11 7.31 2.42
CA VAL A 97 3.53 7.64 2.63
C VAL A 97 4.19 6.70 3.64
N GLY A 98 3.41 6.08 4.53
CA GLY A 98 3.92 5.21 5.59
C GLY A 98 4.50 3.88 5.08
N GLY A 99 4.14 3.44 3.87
CA GLY A 99 4.62 2.16 3.34
C GLY A 99 6.13 2.13 3.11
N GLU A 100 6.67 3.16 2.47
CA GLU A 100 8.07 3.18 2.03
C GLU A 100 9.08 3.18 3.20
N PRO A 101 8.90 4.01 4.25
CA PRO A 101 9.74 3.96 5.44
C PRO A 101 9.74 2.58 6.13
N VAL A 102 8.60 1.88 6.15
CA VAL A 102 8.53 0.52 6.72
C VAL A 102 9.37 -0.46 5.94
N ARG A 103 9.34 -0.41 4.60
CA ARG A 103 10.17 -1.28 3.76
C ARG A 103 11.64 -1.05 4.00
N ILE A 104 12.06 0.22 4.01
CA ILE A 104 13.45 0.61 4.28
C ILE A 104 13.87 0.12 5.66
N GLY A 105 13.03 0.31 6.67
CA GLY A 105 13.27 -0.16 8.03
C GLY A 105 13.38 -1.68 8.15
N MET A 106 12.50 -2.44 7.49
CA MET A 106 12.52 -3.90 7.52
C MET A 106 13.76 -4.47 6.82
N LEU A 107 14.14 -3.93 5.66
CA LEU A 107 15.34 -4.33 4.93
C LEU A 107 16.61 -3.98 5.70
N SER A 108 16.65 -2.78 6.30
CA SER A 108 17.80 -2.32 7.09
C SER A 108 17.99 -3.15 8.35
N LYS A 109 16.90 -3.42 9.10
CA LYS A 109 16.92 -4.28 10.31
C LYS A 109 17.34 -5.72 10.02
N LYS A 110 17.17 -6.19 8.79
CA LYS A 110 17.62 -7.53 8.37
C LYS A 110 19.08 -7.57 7.90
N GLY A 111 19.79 -6.43 7.85
CA GLY A 111 21.23 -6.39 7.62
C GLY A 111 21.68 -5.77 6.29
N MET A 112 20.76 -5.32 5.43
CA MET A 112 21.11 -4.66 4.16
C MET A 112 21.75 -3.28 4.37
N GLY A 113 21.52 -2.65 5.52
CA GLY A 113 21.91 -1.27 5.81
C GLY A 113 20.98 -0.25 5.16
N THR A 114 20.84 0.91 5.80
CA THR A 114 19.80 1.90 5.44
C THR A 114 19.98 2.48 4.04
N GLY A 115 21.20 2.84 3.64
CA GLY A 115 21.45 3.43 2.32
C GLY A 115 21.08 2.51 1.16
N LYS A 116 21.49 1.23 1.22
CA LYS A 116 21.14 0.22 0.22
C LYS A 116 19.64 -0.12 0.23
N SER A 117 19.04 -0.17 1.43
CA SER A 117 17.59 -0.37 1.57
C SER A 117 16.79 0.75 0.91
N THR A 118 17.21 2.01 1.12
CA THR A 118 16.61 3.17 0.46
C THR A 118 16.81 3.12 -1.05
N ALA A 119 18.01 2.79 -1.53
CA ALA A 119 18.28 2.66 -2.96
C ALA A 119 17.41 1.59 -3.63
N LEU A 120 17.20 0.44 -2.97
CA LEU A 120 16.30 -0.59 -3.46
C LEU A 120 14.86 -0.10 -3.55
N VAL A 121 14.34 0.48 -2.46
CA VAL A 121 12.93 0.92 -2.38
C VAL A 121 12.63 2.06 -3.35
N LEU A 122 13.54 3.03 -3.50
CA LEU A 122 13.38 4.12 -4.46
C LEU A 122 13.62 3.66 -5.89
N GLY A 123 14.59 2.77 -6.13
CA GLY A 123 14.82 2.18 -7.46
C GLY A 123 13.58 1.45 -7.97
N GLU A 124 12.87 0.75 -7.09
CA GLU A 124 11.56 0.19 -7.40
C GLU A 124 10.52 1.22 -7.82
N ARG A 125 10.47 2.40 -7.18
CA ARG A 125 9.55 3.49 -7.57
C ARG A 125 9.88 4.06 -8.94
N VAL A 126 11.16 4.13 -9.27
CA VAL A 126 11.61 4.53 -10.61
C VAL A 126 11.07 3.54 -11.64
N PHE A 127 11.18 2.22 -11.39
CA PHE A 127 10.61 1.21 -12.29
C PHE A 127 9.07 1.20 -12.33
N ASP A 128 8.39 1.71 -11.29
CA ASP A 128 6.92 1.81 -11.26
C ASP A 128 6.39 3.05 -12.02
N GLY A 129 7.23 4.08 -12.22
CA GLY A 129 6.83 5.39 -12.75
C GLY A 129 7.13 5.63 -14.23
N PHE A 130 7.78 4.68 -14.92
CA PHE A 130 8.07 4.69 -16.36
C PHE A 130 7.48 3.45 -17.04
#